data_AF-A0A453ARB5-F1
#
_entry.id   AF-A0A453ARB5-F1
#
_cell.length_a   1.000
_cell.length_b   1.000
_cell.length_c   1.000
_cell.angle_alpha   90.00
_cell.angle_beta   90.00
_cell.angle_gamma   90.00
#
_symmetry.space_group_name_H-M   'P 1'
#
loop_
_entity.id
_entity.type
_entity.pdbx_description
1 polymer ?
#
loop_
_entity_poly.entity_id
_entity_poly.type
_entity_poly.pdbx_seq_one_letter_code
_entity_poly.pdbx_strand_id
1 'polypeptide(L)'
;SKHPPKNLAHESSQVPEASPADDVIMDVSENDWSHTHASGVHVGGRIVLNLWRLMRGEVKLNNYSLEAVADEVLRRKVPLVPNKTLNRWFATGPGRGRHRCIEYVSSRAMLNLEIINQLDLVNEFPFIAFLPVHHQHMVT
;
A
#
# COMPACT_ATOMS: atom_id res chain seq x y z
N SER A 1 -39.87 32.13 2.90
CA SER A 1 -40.54 31.37 3.97
C SER A 1 -40.28 29.88 3.77
N LYS A 2 -39.64 29.24 4.76
CA LYS A 2 -39.72 27.83 5.23
C LYS A 2 -39.70 26.65 4.22
N HIS A 3 -38.67 25.80 4.30
CA HIS A 3 -38.77 24.32 4.16
C HIS A 3 -39.49 23.73 5.40
N PRO A 4 -39.99 22.45 5.50
CA PRO A 4 -39.45 21.20 4.97
C PRO A 4 -40.55 20.11 4.61
N PRO A 5 -40.42 18.79 4.89
CA PRO A 5 -40.39 17.71 3.89
C PRO A 5 -41.60 16.74 3.97
N LYS A 6 -41.64 15.70 3.13
CA LYS A 6 -42.51 14.53 3.32
C LYS A 6 -41.69 13.24 3.20
N ASN A 7 -41.29 12.70 4.35
CA ASN A 7 -41.10 11.26 4.51
C ASN A 7 -42.43 10.72 5.06
N LEU A 8 -42.91 9.59 4.58
CA LEU A 8 -43.60 8.59 5.41
C LEU A 8 -43.56 7.26 4.64
N ALA A 9 -43.03 6.26 5.34
CA ALA A 9 -42.81 4.90 4.88
C ALA A 9 -44.09 4.05 4.98
N HIS A 10 -43.94 2.81 4.48
CA HIS A 10 -44.67 1.58 4.85
C HIS A 10 -46.00 1.24 4.16
N GLU A 11 -45.95 0.23 3.28
CA GLU A 11 -46.59 -1.12 3.39
C GLU A 11 -46.69 -1.71 1.97
N SER A 12 -45.85 -2.67 1.55
CA SER A 12 -45.70 -4.10 1.92
C SER A 12 -46.54 -5.04 1.02
N SER A 13 -45.86 -6.13 0.61
CA SER A 13 -46.39 -7.46 0.24
C SER A 13 -46.54 -7.81 -1.25
N GLN A 14 -45.56 -8.51 -1.83
CA GLN A 14 -45.66 -9.95 -2.14
C GLN A 14 -44.35 -10.51 -2.74
N VAL A 15 -43.79 -11.52 -2.06
CA VAL A 15 -42.90 -12.59 -2.58
C VAL A 15 -43.70 -13.90 -2.42
N PRO A 16 -43.49 -15.00 -3.18
CA PRO A 16 -42.17 -15.60 -3.45
C PRO A 16 -42.01 -16.44 -4.76
N GLU A 17 -40.77 -16.69 -5.19
CA GLU A 17 -40.37 -18.04 -5.62
C GLU A 17 -38.85 -18.28 -5.46
N ALA A 18 -38.56 -19.42 -4.83
CA ALA A 18 -37.30 -20.08 -4.47
C ALA A 18 -36.37 -20.34 -5.68
N SER A 19 -35.05 -20.61 -5.65
CA SER A 19 -33.98 -20.99 -4.68
C SER A 19 -32.72 -21.35 -5.54
N PRO A 20 -31.57 -21.87 -5.04
CA PRO A 20 -30.64 -21.43 -4.00
C PRO A 20 -29.19 -21.29 -4.55
N ALA A 21 -28.36 -20.46 -3.91
CA ALA A 21 -26.95 -20.78 -3.68
C ALA A 21 -26.43 -19.80 -2.62
N ASP A 22 -26.09 -20.37 -1.47
CA ASP A 22 -25.52 -19.69 -0.32
C ASP A 22 -24.17 -19.06 -0.66
N ASP A 23 -24.07 -17.74 -0.57
CA ASP A 23 -22.82 -17.06 -0.26
C ASP A 23 -23.07 -16.14 0.95
N VAL A 24 -23.30 -16.79 2.08
CA VAL A 24 -23.16 -16.13 3.38
C VAL A 24 -21.67 -15.85 3.55
N ILE A 25 -21.20 -14.68 3.08
CA ILE A 25 -19.91 -14.14 3.51
C ILE A 25 -20.12 -13.59 4.91
N MET A 26 -20.04 -14.49 5.87
CA MET A 26 -19.74 -14.14 7.25
C MET A 26 -18.23 -13.91 7.32
N ASP A 27 -17.79 -12.66 7.16
CA ASP A 27 -16.52 -12.22 7.71
C ASP A 27 -16.77 -11.00 8.59
N VAL A 28 -17.14 -11.31 9.84
CA VAL A 28 -17.21 -10.34 10.94
C VAL A 28 -16.13 -10.67 11.97
N SER A 29 -14.97 -11.20 11.56
CA SER A 29 -13.87 -11.39 12.53
C SER A 29 -12.44 -11.30 12.00
N GLU A 30 -12.16 -10.64 10.86
CA GLU A 30 -10.77 -10.33 10.46
C GLU A 30 -10.45 -8.83 10.29
N ASN A 31 -11.30 -7.92 10.75
CA ASN A 31 -11.09 -6.51 10.44
C ASN A 31 -10.07 -5.79 11.36
N ASP A 32 -9.93 -6.15 12.64
CA ASP A 32 -9.10 -5.34 13.57
C ASP A 32 -7.58 -5.63 13.52
N TRP A 33 -7.21 -6.85 13.14
CA TRP A 33 -5.80 -7.22 13.00
C TRP A 33 -5.19 -6.65 11.72
N SER A 34 -5.97 -6.54 10.65
CA SER A 34 -5.54 -5.96 9.37
C SER A 34 -5.16 -4.48 9.51
N HIS A 35 -5.96 -3.67 10.21
CA HIS A 35 -5.68 -2.24 10.42
C HIS A 35 -4.43 -1.99 11.25
N THR A 36 -4.10 -2.91 12.16
CA THR A 36 -3.02 -2.74 13.13
C THR A 36 -1.74 -3.48 12.77
N HIS A 37 -1.78 -4.53 11.94
CA HIS A 37 -0.61 -5.38 11.62
C HIS A 37 -0.37 -5.61 10.13
N ALA A 38 -1.38 -5.46 9.28
CA ALA A 38 -1.21 -5.57 7.83
C ALA A 38 -1.05 -4.18 7.17
N SER A 39 -0.69 -4.18 5.89
CA SER A 39 -0.69 -2.99 5.03
C SER A 39 -2.11 -2.49 4.70
N GLY A 40 -3.16 -3.12 5.24
CA GLY A 40 -4.57 -2.92 4.86
C GLY A 40 -4.91 -3.36 3.43
N VAL A 41 -3.91 -3.76 2.63
CA VAL A 41 -4.05 -4.16 1.23
C VAL A 41 -3.54 -5.58 1.08
N HIS A 42 -4.45 -6.52 0.86
CA HIS A 42 -4.14 -7.92 0.60
C HIS A 42 -4.28 -8.22 -0.90
N VAL A 43 -3.25 -8.83 -1.48
CA VAL A 43 -3.27 -9.34 -2.85
C VAL A 43 -2.86 -10.80 -2.79
N GLY A 44 -3.75 -11.70 -3.21
CA GLY A 44 -3.51 -13.15 -3.15
C GLY A 44 -2.17 -13.53 -3.79
N GLY A 45 -1.39 -14.34 -3.07
CA GLY A 45 -0.07 -14.81 -3.52
C GLY A 45 1.05 -13.76 -3.53
N ARG A 46 0.83 -12.55 -2.99
CA ARG A 46 1.85 -11.50 -2.93
C ARG A 46 2.03 -10.99 -1.51
N ILE A 47 3.27 -10.74 -1.13
CA ILE A 47 3.63 -10.08 0.13
C ILE A 47 3.62 -8.57 -0.11
N VAL A 48 2.83 -7.84 0.69
CA VAL A 48 2.75 -6.37 0.64
C VAL A 48 3.42 -5.79 1.88
N LEU A 49 4.49 -5.01 1.67
CA LEU A 49 5.27 -4.41 2.75
C LEU A 49 4.94 -2.94 2.92
N ASN A 50 4.60 -2.52 4.14
CA ASN A 50 4.46 -1.12 4.50
C ASN A 50 5.81 -0.59 5.01
N LEU A 51 6.52 0.12 4.14
CA LEU A 51 7.87 0.62 4.45
C LEU A 51 7.90 1.55 5.66
N TRP A 52 6.90 2.43 5.86
CA TRP A 52 6.85 3.31 7.03
C TRP A 52 6.93 2.50 8.33
N ARG A 53 6.12 1.45 8.43
CA ARG A 53 6.03 0.63 9.65
C ARG A 53 7.34 -0.08 9.93
N LEU A 54 7.97 -0.57 8.86
CA LEU A 54 9.28 -1.19 8.88
C LEU A 54 10.33 -0.20 9.38
N MET A 55 10.35 1.02 8.83
CA MET A 55 11.24 2.09 9.28
C MET A 55 11.08 2.43 10.76
N ARG A 56 9.86 2.47 11.29
CA ARG A 56 9.63 2.76 12.73
C ARG A 56 10.16 1.68 13.67
N GLY A 57 10.31 0.44 13.18
CA GLY A 57 10.94 -0.64 13.93
C GLY A 57 12.45 -0.45 14.02
N GLU A 58 13.07 -0.04 12.91
CA GLU A 58 14.53 -0.01 12.79
C GLU A 58 15.17 1.32 13.23
N VAL A 59 14.57 2.46 12.86
CA VAL A 59 15.13 3.79 13.09
C VAL A 59 14.18 4.67 13.89
N LYS A 60 14.71 5.33 14.93
CA LYS A 60 13.94 6.26 15.78
C LYS A 60 14.04 7.69 15.26
N LEU A 61 13.09 8.07 14.42
CA LEU A 61 12.99 9.42 13.88
C LEU A 61 11.80 10.19 14.47
N ASN A 62 11.92 11.52 14.55
CA ASN A 62 10.79 12.40 14.88
C ASN A 62 9.85 12.60 13.68
N ASN A 63 10.38 12.50 12.46
CA ASN A 63 9.65 12.59 11.20
C ASN A 63 10.08 11.45 10.27
N TYR A 64 9.13 10.69 9.76
CA TYR A 64 9.35 9.54 8.86
C TYR A 64 9.08 9.87 7.38
N SER A 65 9.20 11.14 7.00
CA SER A 65 9.26 11.51 5.58
C SER A 65 10.41 10.79 4.90
N LEU A 66 10.25 10.44 3.62
CA LEU A 66 11.24 9.71 2.85
C LEU A 66 12.63 10.37 2.91
N GLU A 67 12.67 11.69 2.85
CA GLU A 67 13.89 12.49 2.84
C GLU A 67 14.65 12.38 4.18
N ALA A 68 13.93 12.36 5.30
CA ALA A 68 14.50 12.17 6.63
C ALA A 68 15.02 10.73 6.81
N VAL A 69 14.25 9.75 6.33
CA VAL A 69 14.67 8.35 6.36
C VAL A 69 15.92 8.12 5.52
N ALA A 70 15.97 8.68 4.30
CA ALA A 70 17.12 8.56 3.42
C ALA A 70 18.37 9.22 4.01
N ASP A 71 18.21 10.35 4.70
CA ASP A 71 19.31 11.04 5.37
C ASP A 71 19.85 10.23 6.55
N GLU A 72 18.99 9.56 7.32
CA GLU A 72 19.43 8.73 8.44
C GLU A 72 20.07 7.42 7.97
N VAL A 73 19.41 6.71 7.06
CA VAL A 73 19.83 5.36 6.62
C VAL A 73 20.92 5.41 5.55
N LEU A 74 20.71 6.20 4.50
CA LEU A 74 21.66 6.28 3.37
C LEU A 74 22.72 7.37 3.56
N ARG A 75 22.63 8.20 4.62
CA ARG A 75 23.47 9.39 4.83
C ARG A 75 23.47 10.33 3.61
N ARG A 76 22.33 10.41 2.90
CA ARG A 76 22.17 11.17 1.66
C ARG A 76 21.00 12.14 1.76
N LYS A 77 21.26 13.43 1.51
CA LYS A 77 20.21 14.44 1.37
C LYS A 77 19.46 14.27 0.05
N VAL A 78 18.14 14.19 0.14
CA VAL A 78 17.25 14.02 -1.02
C VAL A 78 16.44 15.30 -1.23
N PRO A 79 16.41 15.87 -2.45
CA PRO A 79 15.60 17.03 -2.73
C PRO A 79 14.10 16.68 -2.75
N LEU A 80 13.30 17.41 -1.98
CA LEU A 80 11.85 17.33 -2.02
C LEU A 80 11.29 18.31 -3.05
N VAL A 81 10.65 17.80 -4.09
CA VAL A 81 9.87 18.61 -5.02
C VAL A 81 8.41 18.63 -4.57
N PRO A 82 7.81 19.81 -4.32
CA PRO A 82 6.41 19.91 -3.91
C PRO A 82 5.44 19.35 -4.97
N ASN A 83 4.36 18.71 -4.52
CA ASN A 83 3.34 18.13 -5.41
C ASN A 83 2.75 19.13 -6.41
N LYS A 84 2.58 20.41 -6.02
CA LYS A 84 2.12 21.48 -6.93
C LYS A 84 3.03 21.63 -8.15
N THR A 85 4.34 21.50 -7.96
CA THR A 85 5.35 21.61 -9.02
C THR A 85 5.34 20.36 -9.89
N LEU A 86 5.22 19.17 -9.30
CA LEU A 86 5.11 17.91 -10.05
C LEU A 86 3.87 17.89 -10.94
N ASN A 87 2.72 18.31 -10.41
CA ASN A 87 1.48 18.41 -11.18
C ASN A 87 1.64 19.38 -12.35
N ARG A 88 2.30 20.52 -12.15
CA ARG A 88 2.60 21.46 -13.24
C ARG A 88 3.49 20.83 -14.30
N TRP A 89 4.56 20.15 -13.91
CA TRP A 89 5.45 19.44 -14.85
C TRP A 89 4.73 18.36 -15.64
N PHE A 90 3.85 17.61 -15.00
CA PHE A 90 3.04 16.59 -15.67
C PHE A 90 2.00 17.18 -16.62
N ALA A 91 1.36 18.29 -16.21
CA ALA A 91 0.32 18.99 -16.96
C ALA A 91 0.85 19.76 -18.18
N THR A 92 2.15 20.12 -18.22
CA THR A 92 2.77 20.82 -19.37
C THR A 92 2.80 20.02 -20.69
N GLY A 93 2.14 18.86 -20.77
CA GLY A 93 1.97 18.11 -22.02
C GLY A 93 3.11 17.15 -22.36
N PRO A 94 3.07 16.50 -23.53
CA PRO A 94 4.18 15.68 -24.02
C PRO A 94 5.40 16.58 -24.28
N GLY A 95 6.40 16.46 -23.41
CA GLY A 95 7.60 17.29 -23.43
C GLY A 95 8.48 17.03 -22.21
N ARG A 96 9.57 17.81 -22.08
CA ARG A 96 10.58 17.65 -21.02
C ARG A 96 9.99 17.70 -19.60
N GLY A 97 8.90 18.44 -19.38
CA GLY A 97 8.23 18.53 -18.08
C GLY A 97 7.69 17.18 -17.59
N ARG A 98 6.94 16.46 -18.44
CA ARG A 98 6.36 15.16 -18.07
C ARG A 98 7.44 14.12 -17.82
N HIS A 99 8.45 14.08 -18.67
CA HIS A 99 9.60 13.19 -18.50
C HIS A 99 10.29 13.43 -17.16
N ARG A 100 10.61 14.69 -16.82
CA ARG A 100 11.20 15.06 -15.53
C ARG A 100 10.34 14.65 -14.33
N CYS A 101 9.02 14.75 -14.44
CA CYS A 101 8.12 14.29 -13.38
C CYS A 101 8.20 12.76 -13.20
N ILE A 102 8.21 12.00 -14.30
CA ILE A 102 8.32 10.55 -14.27
C ILE A 102 9.68 10.13 -13.70
N GLU A 103 10.76 10.75 -14.15
CA GLU A 103 12.10 10.51 -13.62
C GLU A 103 12.15 10.76 -12.11
N TYR A 104 11.60 11.89 -11.63
CA TYR A 104 11.56 12.19 -10.20
C TYR A 104 10.83 11.10 -9.40
N VAL A 105 9.65 10.67 -9.85
CA VAL A 105 8.88 9.62 -9.18
C VAL A 105 9.61 8.27 -9.22
N SER A 106 10.23 7.94 -10.35
CA SER A 106 11.03 6.73 -10.52
C SER A 106 12.25 6.73 -9.59
N SER A 107 12.99 7.83 -9.52
CA SER A 107 14.12 7.98 -8.58
C SER A 107 13.68 7.84 -7.13
N ARG A 108 12.49 8.32 -6.76
CA ARG A 108 11.95 8.09 -5.40
C ARG A 108 11.63 6.61 -5.14
N ALA A 109 11.12 5.88 -6.13
CA ALA A 109 10.88 4.45 -6.01
C ALA A 109 12.18 3.65 -5.88
N MET A 110 13.21 4.00 -6.65
CA MET A 110 14.54 3.40 -6.53
C MET A 110 15.14 3.67 -5.14
N LEU A 111 14.97 4.88 -4.63
CA LEU A 111 15.44 5.25 -3.31
C LEU A 111 14.77 4.43 -2.19
N ASN A 112 13.48 4.11 -2.31
CA ASN A 112 12.81 3.20 -1.39
C ASN A 112 13.46 1.81 -1.41
N LEU A 113 13.82 1.30 -2.60
CA LEU A 113 14.49 0.01 -2.74
C LEU A 113 15.89 0.03 -2.13
N GLU A 114 16.66 1.10 -2.34
CA GLU A 114 17.97 1.31 -1.72
C GLU A 114 17.89 1.30 -0.18
N ILE A 115 16.88 1.98 0.39
CA ILE A 115 16.64 1.98 1.84
C ILE A 115 16.36 0.56 2.34
N ILE A 116 15.46 -0.18 1.67
CA ILE A 116 15.13 -1.56 2.05
C ILE A 116 16.37 -2.44 1.99
N ASN A 117 17.20 -2.27 0.96
CA ASN A 117 18.42 -3.04 0.77
C ASN A 117 19.50 -2.73 1.84
N GLN A 118 19.62 -1.46 2.26
CA GLN A 118 20.60 -1.04 3.28
C GLN A 118 20.21 -1.46 4.70
N LEU A 119 18.91 -1.56 4.98
CA LEU A 119 18.42 -2.07 6.26
C LEU A 119 18.51 -3.60 6.38
N ASP A 120 19.03 -4.26 5.34
CA ASP A 120 19.30 -5.68 5.25
C ASP A 120 18.15 -6.60 5.71
N LEU A 121 16.92 -6.15 5.48
CA LEU A 121 15.69 -6.86 5.85
C LEU A 121 15.53 -8.18 5.06
N VAL A 122 16.37 -8.44 4.06
CA VAL A 122 16.38 -9.70 3.32
C VAL A 122 17.33 -10.73 3.97
N ASN A 123 18.40 -10.28 4.63
CA ASN A 123 19.33 -11.18 5.35
C ASN A 123 18.95 -11.37 6.82
N GLU A 124 18.36 -10.36 7.48
CA GLU A 124 17.92 -10.43 8.89
C GLU A 124 16.60 -11.20 9.07
N PHE A 125 15.76 -11.31 8.03
CA PHE A 125 14.54 -12.13 8.04
C PHE A 125 14.71 -13.42 7.21
N PRO A 126 15.32 -14.48 7.78
CA PRO A 126 15.54 -15.75 7.07
C PRO A 126 14.23 -16.35 6.51
N PHE A 127 13.07 -15.97 7.02
CA PHE A 127 11.75 -16.38 6.50
C PHE A 127 11.53 -16.04 5.00
N ILE A 128 12.07 -14.92 4.50
CA ILE A 128 11.94 -14.55 3.07
C ILE A 128 12.94 -15.33 2.20
N ALA A 129 14.12 -15.67 2.75
CA ALA A 129 15.13 -16.50 2.10
C ALA A 129 14.79 -18.01 2.14
N PHE A 130 13.89 -18.44 3.02
CA PHE A 130 13.51 -19.85 3.24
C PHE A 130 12.12 -20.22 2.69
N LEU A 131 11.62 -19.52 1.67
CA LEU A 131 10.52 -20.08 0.88
C LEU A 131 11.06 -21.31 0.13
N PRO A 132 10.62 -22.53 0.49
CA PRO A 132 11.25 -23.73 0.02
C PRO A 132 10.86 -23.98 -1.44
N VAL A 133 11.85 -24.02 -2.31
CA VAL A 133 11.74 -24.74 -3.58
C VAL A 133 11.64 -26.23 -3.25
N HIS A 134 10.45 -26.67 -2.83
CA HIS A 134 10.17 -28.09 -2.57
C HIS A 134 8.99 -28.55 -3.40
N HIS A 135 9.18 -28.62 -4.71
CA HIS A 135 8.48 -29.62 -5.51
C HIS A 135 9.25 -30.01 -6.77
N GLN A 136 10.45 -30.56 -6.60
CA GLN A 136 11.04 -31.41 -7.63
C GLN A 136 11.82 -32.51 -6.96
N HIS A 137 11.14 -33.63 -6.73
CA HIS A 137 11.66 -34.99 -6.89
C HIS A 137 10.49 -35.94 -6.62
N MET A 138 9.86 -36.45 -7.68
CA MET A 138 9.36 -37.84 -7.79
C MET A 138 8.98 -38.11 -9.25
N VAL A 139 9.96 -38.34 -10.11
CA VAL A 139 9.84 -39.33 -11.19
C VAL A 139 11.24 -39.94 -11.41
N THR A 140 11.43 -41.15 -10.92
CA THR A 140 12.37 -42.15 -11.46
C THR A 140 11.54 -43.26 -12.04
#